data_AF-A0A183A0C7-F1
#
_entry.id   AF-A0A183A0C7-F1
#
_cell.length_a   1.000
_cell.length_b   1.000
_cell.length_c   1.000
_cell.angle_alpha   90.00
_cell.angle_beta   90.00
_cell.angle_gamma   90.00
#
_symmetry.space_group_name_H-M   'P 1'
#
loop_
_entity.id
_entity.type
_entity.pdbx_description
1 polymer ?
#
loop_
_entity_poly.entity_id
_entity_poly.type
_entity_poly.pdbx_seq_one_letter_code
_entity_poly.pdbx_strand_id
1 'polypeptide(L)' 'MTRVTFDCAAKYAGLALNDRLLPGPHLTTTLIEVLCRFLLGSVAAAIDIQEMFQHVKVPEGQKDALRL' A
#
# COMPACT_ATOMS: atom_id res chain seq x y z
N MET A 1 -22.71 2.21 4.15
CA MET A 1 -21.76 2.56 3.07
C MET A 1 -21.05 1.29 2.67
N THR A 2 -21.16 0.87 1.41
CA THR A 2 -20.50 -0.35 0.92
C THR A 2 -19.19 0.03 0.24
N ARG A 3 -18.06 -0.46 0.74
CA ARG A 3 -16.73 -0.26 0.15
C ARG A 3 -16.41 -1.46 -0.76
N VAL A 4 -16.02 -1.19 -2.00
CA VAL A 4 -15.56 -2.24 -2.92
C VAL A 4 -14.19 -2.72 -2.45
N THR A 5 -14.03 -4.02 -2.24
CA THR A 5 -12.76 -4.66 -1.89
C THR A 5 -12.43 -5.73 -2.92
N PHE A 6 -11.23 -5.68 -3.47
CA PHE A 6 -10.72 -6.72 -4.37
C PHE A 6 -10.12 -7.86 -3.54
N ASP A 7 -10.60 -9.08 -3.76
CA ASP A 7 -10.01 -10.27 -3.13
C ASP A 7 -8.82 -10.76 -3.98
N CYS A 8 -7.66 -10.14 -3.78
CA CYS A 8 -6.42 -10.52 -4.45
C CYS A 8 -5.86 -11.89 -4.01
N ALA A 9 -6.46 -12.51 -2.97
CA ALA A 9 -6.14 -13.85 -2.50
C ALA A 9 -7.05 -14.93 -3.10
N ALA A 10 -8.15 -14.54 -3.76
CA ALA A 10 -9.01 -15.46 -4.48
C ALA A 10 -8.22 -16.22 -5.55
N LYS A 11 -8.44 -17.54 -5.61
CA LYS A 11 -7.74 -18.42 -6.55
C LYS A 11 -8.60 -18.69 -7.77
N TYR A 12 -8.02 -18.52 -8.95
CA TYR A 12 -8.55 -18.99 -10.22
C TYR A 12 -7.53 -19.92 -10.86
N ALA A 13 -7.97 -21.10 -11.31
CA ALA A 13 -7.08 -22.15 -11.83
C ALA A 13 -5.89 -22.47 -10.89
N GLY A 14 -6.12 -22.42 -9.57
CA GLY A 14 -5.10 -22.68 -8.54
C GLY A 14 -4.13 -21.53 -8.26
N LEU A 15 -4.32 -20.36 -8.88
CA LEU A 15 -3.42 -19.20 -8.78
C LEU A 15 -4.16 -17.98 -8.20
N ALA A 16 -3.52 -17.24 -7.29
CA ALA A 16 -3.99 -15.94 -6.84
C ALA A 16 -3.10 -14.81 -7.35
N LEU A 17 -3.62 -13.58 -7.40
CA LEU A 17 -2.83 -12.41 -7.79
C LEU A 17 -1.67 -12.18 -6.82
N ASN A 18 -1.90 -12.29 -5.51
CA ASN A 18 -0.89 -12.12 -4.48
C ASN A 18 0.31 -13.08 -4.63
N ASP A 19 0.08 -14.28 -5.16
CA ASP A 19 1.14 -15.30 -5.36
C ASP A 19 2.07 -14.96 -6.54
N ARG A 20 1.69 -14.01 -7.40
CA ARG A 20 2.42 -13.63 -8.62
C ARG A 20 3.11 -12.28 -8.53
N LEU A 21 2.93 -11.55 -7.43
CA LEU A 21 3.59 -10.26 -7.21
C LEU A 21 5.05 -10.48 -6.82
N LEU A 22 5.96 -9.74 -7.46
CA LEU A 22 7.35 -9.69 -7.02
C LEU A 22 7.44 -8.83 -5.76
N PRO A 23 8.19 -9.26 -4.73
CA PRO A 23 8.40 -8.46 -3.54
C PRO A 23 9.16 -7.18 -3.91
N GLY A 24 8.62 -6.04 -3.48
CA GLY A 24 9.29 -4.75 -3.59
C GLY A 24 10.28 -4.50 -2.44
N PRO A 25 11.15 -3.50 -2.57
CA PRO A 25 11.99 -3.05 -1.46
C PRO A 25 11.15 -2.51 -0.30
N HIS A 26 11.69 -2.59 0.92
CA HIS A 26 11.07 -1.97 2.08
C HIS A 26 11.27 -0.45 2.03
N LEU A 27 10.18 0.30 1.83
CA LEU A 27 10.21 1.76 1.68
C LEU A 27 9.73 2.51 2.95
N THR A 28 9.17 1.79 3.92
CA THR A 28 8.66 2.39 5.16
C THR A 28 9.79 2.56 6.17
N THR A 29 9.83 3.71 6.85
CA THR A 29 10.65 3.87 8.07
C THR A 29 9.96 3.14 9.22
N THR A 30 10.73 2.59 10.16
CA THR A 30 10.13 1.94 11.33
C THR A 30 9.39 2.97 12.21
N LEU A 31 8.33 2.55 12.89
CA LEU A 31 7.58 3.46 13.76
C LEU A 31 8.46 4.03 14.89
N ILE A 32 9.39 3.23 15.42
CA ILE A 32 10.31 3.67 16.47
C ILE A 32 11.20 4.81 15.97
N GLU A 33 11.77 4.69 14.78
CA GLU A 33 12.59 5.77 14.19
C GLU A 33 11.78 7.05 13.95
N VAL A 34 10.52 6.92 13.52
CA VAL A 34 9.61 8.08 13.36
C VAL A 34 9.37 8.77 14.70
N LEU A 35 9.01 8.00 15.74
CA LEU A 35 8.75 8.53 17.08
C LEU A 35 10.00 9.16 17.70
N CYS A 36 11.17 8.53 17.56
CA CYS A 36 12.44 9.08 18.03
C CYS A 36 12.70 10.47 17.42
N ARG A 37 12.43 10.67 16.12
CA ARG A 37 12.58 11.99 15.48
C ARG A 37 11.60 13.02 16.00
N PHE A 38 10.36 12.63 16.33
CA PHE A 38 9.39 13.53 16.95
C PHE A 38 9.84 14.00 18.34
N LEU A 39 10.60 13.19 19.07
CA LEU A 39 11.14 13.53 20.39
C LEU A 39 12.37 14.47 20.33
N LEU A 40 13.04 14.58 19.18
CA LEU A 40 14.19 15.47 19.01
C LEU A 40 13.79 16.92 18.72
N GLY A 41 12.57 17.15 18.23
CA GLY A 41 12.05 18.47 17.90
C GLY A 41 11.25 19.09 19.05
N SER A 42 11.10 20.41 19.04
CA SER A 42 10.20 21.11 19.98
C SER A 42 8.72 20.96 19.62
N VAL A 43 8.42 20.60 18.37
CA VAL A 43 7.06 20.45 17.83
C VAL A 43 7.04 19.25 16.87
N ALA A 44 6.00 18.43 16.96
CA ALA A 44 5.72 17.35 16.03
C ALA A 44 4.39 17.60 15.30
N ALA A 45 4.32 17.26 14.01
CA ALA A 45 3.11 17.33 13.21
C ALA A 45 2.69 15.92 12.78
N ALA A 46 1.40 15.62 12.93
CA ALA A 46 0.80 14.38 12.46
C ALA A 46 -0.36 14.73 11.52
N ILE A 47 -0.39 14.07 10.36
CA ILE A 47 -1.44 14.21 9.35
C ILE A 47 -1.75 12.85 8.77
N ASP A 48 -3.02 12.62 8.46
CA ASP A 48 -3.48 11.44 7.73
C ASP A 48 -3.63 11.76 6.24
N ILE A 49 -3.16 10.87 5.37
CA ILE A 49 -3.32 10.99 3.92
C ILE A 49 -4.50 10.11 3.51
N GLN A 50 -5.63 10.74 3.28
CA GLN A 50 -6.82 10.05 2.78
C GLN A 50 -6.52 9.37 1.44
N GLU A 51 -6.93 8.12 1.30
CA GLU A 51 -6.80 7.34 0.07
C GLU A 51 -5.36 7.29 -0.47
N MET A 52 -4.35 7.17 0.41
CA MET A 52 -2.93 7.18 0.06
C MET A 52 -2.58 6.28 -1.14
N PHE A 53 -3.14 5.07 -1.22
CA PHE A 53 -2.86 4.14 -2.32
C PHE A 53 -3.48 4.54 -3.65
N GLN A 54 -4.60 5.29 -3.65
CA GLN A 54 -5.23 5.77 -4.89
C GLN A 54 -4.38 6.85 -5.58
N HIS A 55 -3.49 7.51 -4.84
CA HIS A 55 -2.54 8.48 -5.39
C HIS A 55 -1.33 7.82 -6.08
N VAL A 56 -1.19 6.49 -6.00
CA VAL A 56 -0.10 5.76 -6.66
C VAL A 56 -0.51 5.39 -8.09
N LYS A 57 0.29 5.84 -9.07
CA LYS A 57 0.05 5.51 -10.49
C LYS A 57 0.55 4.10 -10.80
N VAL A 58 -0.34 3.27 -11.33
CA VAL A 58 -0.01 1.94 -11.86
C VAL A 58 0.52 2.07 -13.30
N PRO A 59 1.63 1.41 -13.67
CA PRO A 59 2.14 1.39 -15.04
C PRO A 59 1.07 0.91 -16.03
N GLU A 60 0.98 1.53 -17.21
CA GLU A 60 -0.09 1.25 -18.20
C GLU A 60 -0.22 -0.25 -18.52
N GLY A 61 0.90 -0.95 -18.74
CA GLY A 61 0.91 -2.38 -19.06
C GLY A 61 0.56 -3.33 -17.90
N GLN A 62 0.31 -2.81 -16.70
CA GLN A 62 -0.04 -3.61 -15.52
C GLN A 62 -1.46 -3.32 -15.00
N LYS A 63 -2.15 -2.32 -15.56
CA LYS A 63 -3.49 -1.94 -15.10
C LYS A 63 -4.52 -3.07 -15.23
N ASP A 64 -4.36 -3.93 -16.23
CA ASP A 64 -5.24 -5.07 -16.47
C ASP A 64 -5.22 -6.09 -15.31
N ALA A 65 -4.11 -6.19 -14.57
CA ALA A 65 -4.05 -7.05 -13.38
C ALA A 65 -4.95 -6.57 -12.24
N LEU A 66 -5.43 -5.32 -12.31
CA LEU A 66 -6.34 -4.68 -11.36
C LEU A 66 -7.73 -4.45 -11.98
N ARG A 67 -7.96 -4.89 -13.21
CA ARG A 67 -9.27 -4.87 -13.87
C ARG A 67 -9.99 -6.19 -13.59
N LEU A 68 -11.30 -6.09 -13.33
CA LEU A 68 -12.23 -7.22 -13.37
C LEU A 68 -12.53 -7.59 -14.82
#